data_AF-A0A2W4ICY5-F1
#
_entry.id   AF-A0A2W4ICY5-F1
#
_cell.length_a   1.000
_cell.length_b   1.000
_cell.length_c   1.000
_cell.angle_alpha   90.00
_cell.angle_beta   90.00
_cell.angle_gamma   90.00
#
_symmetry.space_group_name_H-M   'P 1'
#
loop_
_entity.id
_entity.type
_entity.pdbx_description
1 polymer ?
#
loop_
_entity_poly.entity_id
_entity_poly.type
_entity_poly.pdbx_seq_one_letter_code
_entity_poly.pdbx_strand_id
1 'polypeptide(L)'
;MKIITISSSYSSLGKTTLARKLKELLQESAAIIKIGHGQDKNKPEQLFHDVPSAITEIERLKNTNLKYLIIESNSILEVITPDLAIFIEGFENPAKKTSQFAKTKAEILIATTFDKELAKQKLADKKLFAPPLDNAAYTLILDFYYNYRVESLQVKTKIWIEVNNQAVFGHGKYVLLQKIEELKSLNKAAHELKMSYRHAWAYIKSMEERLGEKILETTLSGSKKSGSNLTEFAQKLLNRYKAIDEKLNAVMKAANRS
;
A
#
# COMPACT_ATOMS: atom_id res chain seq x y z
N MET A 1 8.18 25.56 24.56
CA MET A 1 7.73 24.30 23.93
C MET A 1 8.59 24.02 22.70
N LYS A 2 9.05 22.78 22.53
CA LYS A 2 9.84 22.28 21.39
C LYS A 2 8.94 21.61 20.36
N ILE A 3 9.12 21.90 19.07
CA ILE A 3 8.26 21.41 18.00
C ILE A 3 8.96 20.32 17.19
N ILE A 4 8.30 19.18 17.03
CA ILE A 4 8.76 18.03 16.26
C ILE A 4 7.74 17.76 15.16
N THR A 5 8.14 17.82 13.91
CA THR A 5 7.26 17.53 12.77
C THR A 5 7.59 16.18 12.16
N ILE A 6 6.55 15.40 11.87
CA ILE A 6 6.68 14.11 11.17
C ILE A 6 5.91 14.22 9.85
N SER A 7 6.65 14.08 8.75
CA SER A 7 6.14 14.13 7.38
C SER A 7 6.50 12.85 6.63
N SER A 8 5.89 12.61 5.47
CA SER A 8 6.16 11.40 4.68
C SER A 8 5.82 11.56 3.21
N SER A 9 6.34 10.65 2.37
CA SER A 9 6.04 10.66 0.93
C SER A 9 4.54 10.51 0.63
N TYR A 10 3.83 9.66 1.40
CA TYR A 10 2.39 9.40 1.29
C TYR A 10 1.81 8.88 2.62
N SER A 11 0.49 8.80 2.73
CA SER A 11 -0.24 8.67 4.01
C SER A 11 -0.02 7.35 4.77
N SER A 12 0.32 6.26 4.08
CA SER A 12 0.45 4.91 4.67
C SER A 12 1.79 4.61 5.33
N LEU A 13 2.74 5.54 5.32
CA LEU A 13 4.12 5.35 5.81
C LEU A 13 4.29 5.40 7.34
N GLY A 14 3.24 5.19 8.12
CA GLY A 14 3.36 5.06 9.57
C GLY A 14 3.65 6.35 10.35
N LYS A 15 3.45 7.55 9.78
CA LYS A 15 3.63 8.84 10.50
C LYS A 15 2.91 8.86 11.85
N THR A 16 1.65 8.46 11.86
CA THR A 16 0.82 8.43 13.08
C THR A 16 1.39 7.48 14.12
N THR A 17 1.93 6.34 13.68
CA THR A 17 2.58 5.37 14.58
C THR A 17 3.81 5.98 15.24
N LEU A 18 4.69 6.61 14.46
CA LEU A 18 5.87 7.29 15.01
C LEU A 18 5.49 8.43 15.95
N ALA A 19 4.50 9.25 15.57
CA ALA A 19 4.02 10.37 16.38
C ALA A 19 3.48 9.90 17.74
N ARG A 20 2.70 8.81 17.75
CA ARG A 20 2.13 8.24 18.97
C ARG A 20 3.19 7.61 19.86
N LYS A 21 4.13 6.85 19.29
CA LYS A 21 5.24 6.27 20.05
C LYS A 21 6.13 7.35 20.66
N LEU A 22 6.34 8.46 19.94
CA LEU A 22 7.05 9.60 20.47
C LEU A 22 6.28 10.29 21.61
N LYS A 23 4.94 10.40 21.51
CA LYS A 23 4.10 10.89 22.62
C LYS A 23 4.10 9.94 23.81
N GLU A 24 4.09 8.62 23.61
CA GLU A 24 4.24 7.64 24.69
C GLU A 24 5.58 7.83 25.42
N LEU A 25 6.66 8.04 24.67
CA LEU A 25 7.99 8.32 25.22
C LEU A 25 8.03 9.62 26.03
N LEU A 26 7.37 10.68 25.52
CA LEU A 26 7.37 12.01 26.14
C LEU A 26 6.27 12.20 27.19
N GLN A 27 5.34 11.25 27.31
CA GLN A 27 4.24 11.22 28.28
C GLN A 27 3.46 12.55 28.29
N GLU A 28 2.99 13.00 29.46
CA GLU A 28 2.19 14.22 29.63
C GLU A 28 2.91 15.52 29.25
N SER A 29 4.22 15.48 29.00
CA SER A 29 4.97 16.66 28.58
C SER A 29 4.80 17.03 27.11
N ALA A 30 4.12 16.20 26.32
CA ALA A 30 3.90 16.39 24.89
C ALA A 30 2.41 16.46 24.51
N ALA A 31 2.07 17.19 23.45
CA ALA A 31 0.79 17.05 22.75
C ALA A 31 1.02 16.57 21.31
N ILE A 32 -0.01 15.98 20.69
CA ILE A 32 0.03 15.63 19.26
C ILE A 32 -1.06 16.39 18.51
N ILE A 33 -0.67 17.05 17.43
CA ILE A 33 -1.56 17.61 16.42
C ILE A 33 -1.39 16.83 15.12
N LYS A 34 -2.50 16.52 14.46
CA LYS A 34 -2.52 15.94 13.12
C LYS A 34 -3.22 16.87 12.16
N ILE A 35 -2.59 17.18 11.03
CA ILE A 35 -3.15 18.04 9.99
C ILE A 35 -3.31 17.24 8.70
N GLY A 36 -4.56 17.10 8.25
CA GLY A 36 -4.87 16.45 6.98
C GLY A 36 -6.26 15.80 6.95
N HIS A 37 -6.38 14.76 6.14
CA HIS A 37 -7.63 14.02 5.98
C HIS A 37 -7.71 12.87 6.97
N GLY A 38 -8.86 12.73 7.63
CA GLY A 38 -9.11 11.68 8.62
C GLY A 38 -10.44 11.89 9.32
N GLN A 39 -10.81 10.95 10.18
CA GLN A 39 -11.91 11.12 11.13
C GLN A 39 -11.31 11.20 12.53
N ASP A 40 -11.85 12.12 13.34
CA ASP A 40 -11.58 12.13 14.76
C ASP A 40 -12.27 10.92 15.40
N LYS A 41 -11.50 10.08 16.09
CA LYS A 41 -11.96 8.80 16.63
C LYS A 41 -11.44 8.60 18.06
N ASN A 42 -11.70 9.53 18.98
CA ASN A 42 -11.24 9.43 20.37
C ASN A 42 -9.75 9.05 20.45
N LYS A 43 -8.93 9.77 19.68
CA LYS A 43 -7.51 9.48 19.50
C LYS A 43 -6.68 10.44 20.36
N PRO A 44 -5.43 10.09 20.72
CA PRO A 44 -4.55 10.99 21.47
C PRO A 44 -4.12 12.21 20.65
N GLU A 45 -4.21 12.15 19.32
CA GLU A 45 -3.96 13.30 18.44
C GLU A 45 -5.21 14.14 18.18
N GLN A 46 -5.08 15.46 18.29
CA GLN A 46 -6.11 16.40 17.86
C GLN A 46 -6.04 16.62 16.35
N LEU A 47 -7.14 16.38 15.65
CA LEU A 47 -7.21 16.46 14.19
C LEU A 47 -7.63 17.84 13.70
N PHE A 48 -6.90 18.35 12.72
CA PHE A 48 -7.21 19.57 11.98
C PHE A 48 -7.24 19.28 10.47
N HIS A 49 -8.15 19.93 9.75
CA HIS A 49 -8.29 19.74 8.31
C HIS A 49 -7.57 20.82 7.49
N ASP A 50 -7.13 21.89 8.14
CA ASP A 50 -6.43 23.00 7.53
C ASP A 50 -5.31 23.52 8.46
N VAL A 51 -4.32 24.16 7.85
CA VAL A 51 -3.16 24.71 8.54
C VAL A 51 -3.52 25.91 9.43
N PRO A 52 -4.34 26.90 8.99
CA PRO A 52 -4.72 28.02 9.84
C PRO A 52 -5.34 27.63 11.19
N SER A 53 -6.31 26.71 11.19
CA SER A 53 -6.95 26.23 12.43
C SER A 53 -5.94 25.54 13.36
N ALA A 54 -5.00 24.77 12.77
CA ALA A 54 -3.94 24.15 13.54
C ALA A 54 -2.98 25.21 14.14
N ILE A 55 -2.65 26.29 13.42
CA ILE A 55 -1.81 27.37 13.95
C ILE A 55 -2.46 28.01 15.19
N THR A 56 -3.76 28.29 15.15
CA THR A 56 -4.48 28.83 16.31
C THR A 56 -4.31 27.95 17.55
N GLU A 57 -4.42 26.63 17.39
CA GLU A 57 -4.20 25.68 18.48
C GLU A 57 -2.72 25.64 18.92
N ILE A 58 -1.77 25.69 17.98
CA ILE A 58 -0.34 25.72 18.30
C ILE A 58 0.00 26.93 19.18
N GLU A 59 -0.53 28.11 18.85
CA GLU A 59 -0.34 29.32 19.67
C GLU A 59 -0.98 29.18 21.06
N ARG A 60 -2.15 28.53 21.15
CA ARG A 60 -2.75 28.20 22.45
C ARG A 60 -1.86 27.27 23.28
N LEU A 61 -1.34 26.20 22.68
CA LEU A 61 -0.48 25.21 23.34
C LEU A 61 0.87 25.78 23.79
N LYS A 62 1.42 26.77 23.08
CA LYS A 62 2.64 27.49 23.52
C LYS A 62 2.50 28.15 24.88
N ASN A 63 1.28 28.50 25.29
CA ASN A 63 0.96 29.13 26.58
C ASN A 63 0.65 28.10 27.68
N THR A 64 0.95 26.82 27.47
CA THR A 64 0.77 25.75 28.45
C THR A 64 2.11 25.26 29.02
N ASN A 65 2.06 24.37 30.01
CA ASN A 65 3.27 23.74 30.58
C ASN A 65 3.85 22.61 29.71
N LEU A 66 3.37 22.44 28.47
CA LEU A 66 3.88 21.43 27.55
C LEU A 66 5.33 21.75 27.14
N LYS A 67 6.19 20.74 27.25
CA LYS A 67 7.58 20.81 26.81
C LYS A 67 7.70 20.55 25.32
N TYR A 68 6.84 19.70 24.77
CA TYR A 68 6.92 19.24 23.38
C TYR A 68 5.58 19.33 22.65
N LEU A 69 5.65 19.55 21.34
CA LEU A 69 4.54 19.43 20.43
C LEU A 69 4.96 18.57 19.25
N ILE A 70 4.22 17.51 18.99
CA ILE A 70 4.43 16.61 17.85
C ILE A 70 3.37 16.96 16.80
N ILE A 71 3.80 17.24 15.57
CA ILE A 71 2.90 17.60 14.48
C ILE A 71 3.05 16.58 13.34
N GLU A 72 1.99 15.81 13.09
CA GLU A 72 1.87 15.01 11.88
C GLU A 72 1.29 15.88 10.76
N SER A 73 2.13 16.30 9.81
CA SER A 73 1.67 17.10 8.66
C SER A 73 2.73 17.13 7.56
N ASN A 74 2.31 17.15 6.30
CA ASN A 74 3.20 17.44 5.17
C ASN A 74 3.21 18.94 4.82
N SER A 75 2.20 19.71 5.25
CA SER A 75 2.05 21.12 4.85
C SER A 75 2.49 22.12 5.92
N ILE A 76 2.61 21.69 7.20
CA ILE A 76 2.95 22.61 8.29
C ILE A 76 4.34 23.24 8.15
N LEU A 77 5.26 22.54 7.46
CA LEU A 77 6.63 22.99 7.25
C LEU A 77 6.72 24.22 6.33
N GLU A 78 5.66 24.57 5.61
CA GLU A 78 5.59 25.78 4.78
C GLU A 78 5.45 27.06 5.62
N VAL A 79 5.01 26.93 6.88
CA VAL A 79 4.66 28.06 7.75
C VAL A 79 5.34 28.02 9.12
N ILE A 80 5.89 26.87 9.53
CA ILE A 80 6.59 26.70 10.81
C ILE A 80 7.97 26.08 10.57
N THR A 81 8.96 26.61 11.28
CA THR A 81 10.28 26.00 11.43
C THR A 81 10.29 25.16 12.72
N PRO A 82 10.36 23.82 12.65
CA PRO A 82 10.39 22.98 13.83
C PRO A 82 11.80 22.92 14.45
N ASP A 83 11.89 22.48 15.70
CA ASP A 83 13.18 22.12 16.30
C ASP A 83 13.75 20.85 15.66
N LEU A 84 12.88 19.92 15.26
CA LEU A 84 13.23 18.69 14.52
C LEU A 84 12.17 18.31 13.49
N ALA A 85 12.58 18.14 12.23
CA ALA A 85 11.77 17.54 11.18
C ALA A 85 12.27 16.12 10.84
N ILE A 86 11.35 15.17 10.96
CA ILE A 86 11.56 13.78 10.56
C ILE A 86 10.73 13.52 9.30
N PHE A 87 11.37 12.99 8.26
CA PHE A 87 10.70 12.58 7.04
C PHE A 87 10.82 11.08 6.81
N ILE A 88 9.67 10.44 6.60
CA ILE A 88 9.58 9.01 6.27
C ILE A 88 9.42 8.89 4.75
N GLU A 89 10.45 8.37 4.10
CA GLU A 89 10.47 8.23 2.65
C GLU A 89 9.82 6.92 2.18
N GLY A 90 8.98 6.99 1.15
CA GLY A 90 8.48 5.79 0.48
C GLY A 90 9.47 5.21 -0.52
N PHE A 91 9.15 4.07 -1.12
CA PHE A 91 9.93 3.55 -2.25
C PHE A 91 9.80 4.43 -3.49
N GLU A 92 8.64 5.07 -3.64
CA GLU A 92 8.37 6.03 -4.69
C GLU A 92 8.60 7.46 -4.21
N ASN A 93 9.03 8.32 -5.15
CA ASN A 93 9.17 9.74 -4.90
C ASN A 93 7.84 10.37 -4.48
N PRO A 94 7.84 11.35 -3.56
CA PRO A 94 6.62 12.06 -3.16
C PRO A 94 5.95 12.73 -4.36
N ALA A 95 4.69 12.37 -4.64
CA ALA A 95 3.92 12.95 -5.72
C ALA A 95 3.43 14.39 -5.44
N LYS A 96 3.18 14.73 -4.17
CA LYS A 96 2.67 16.05 -3.77
C LYS A 96 3.82 17.04 -3.50
N LYS A 97 3.69 18.27 -3.99
CA LYS A 97 4.66 19.36 -3.74
C LYS A 97 4.96 19.59 -2.26
N THR A 98 3.93 19.58 -1.41
CA THR A 98 4.08 19.72 0.05
C THR A 98 4.98 18.63 0.64
N SER A 99 4.90 17.40 0.10
CA SER A 99 5.69 16.27 0.57
C SER A 99 7.13 16.32 0.05
N GLN A 100 7.33 16.80 -1.17
CA GLN A 100 8.66 17.10 -1.71
C GLN A 100 9.35 18.19 -0.88
N PHE A 101 8.63 19.26 -0.56
CA PHE A 101 9.14 20.34 0.28
C PHE A 101 9.45 19.88 1.70
N ALA A 102 8.57 19.09 2.32
CA ALA A 102 8.83 18.51 3.63
C ALA A 102 10.11 17.66 3.66
N LYS A 103 10.39 16.90 2.59
CA LYS A 103 11.62 16.11 2.47
C LYS A 103 12.87 16.99 2.50
N THR A 104 12.87 18.16 1.84
CA THR A 104 14.04 19.05 1.82
C THR A 104 14.29 19.75 3.14
N LYS A 105 13.28 19.81 4.03
CA LYS A 105 13.39 20.40 5.37
C LYS A 105 13.77 19.41 6.46
N ALA A 106 13.80 18.11 6.15
CA ALA A 106 14.03 17.07 7.13
C ALA A 106 15.48 17.01 7.60
N GLU A 107 15.71 17.02 8.91
CA GLU A 107 17.03 16.71 9.47
C GLU A 107 17.25 15.21 9.61
N ILE A 108 16.19 14.45 9.85
CA ILE A 108 16.23 12.99 9.90
C ILE A 108 15.40 12.44 8.75
N LEU A 109 16.08 11.77 7.82
CA LEU A 109 15.45 11.09 6.70
C LEU A 109 15.43 9.59 6.98
N ILE A 110 14.27 9.04 7.35
CA ILE A 110 14.07 7.59 7.48
C ILE A 110 13.84 7.05 6.07
N ALA A 111 14.93 6.74 5.36
CA ALA A 111 15.01 6.20 3.98
C ALA A 111 15.29 4.68 3.95
N THR A 112 15.27 4.05 2.77
CA THR A 112 15.72 2.65 2.60
C THR A 112 17.19 2.50 3.01
N THR A 113 18.01 3.47 2.59
CA THR A 113 19.40 3.65 3.03
C THR A 113 19.46 4.59 4.22
N PHE A 114 19.05 4.12 5.40
CA PHE A 114 19.02 4.95 6.62
C PHE A 114 20.43 5.12 7.21
N ASP A 115 20.90 6.36 7.26
CA ASP A 115 22.18 6.72 7.89
C ASP A 115 21.99 6.89 9.40
N LYS A 116 22.34 5.82 10.13
CA LYS A 116 22.16 5.72 11.57
C LYS A 116 23.06 6.67 12.36
N GLU A 117 24.28 6.89 11.88
CA GLU A 117 25.26 7.75 12.56
C GLU A 117 24.89 9.21 12.35
N LEU A 118 24.49 9.57 11.13
CA LEU A 118 23.97 10.91 10.86
C LEU A 118 22.71 11.19 11.68
N ALA A 119 21.76 10.25 11.76
CA ALA A 119 20.55 10.44 12.57
C ALA A 119 20.88 10.64 14.06
N LYS A 120 21.81 9.86 14.61
CA LYS A 120 22.28 9.99 15.98
C LYS A 120 22.94 11.36 16.21
N GLN A 121 23.83 11.76 15.30
CA GLN A 121 24.50 13.05 15.35
C GLN A 121 23.50 14.21 15.29
N LYS A 122 22.54 14.18 14.35
CA LYS A 122 21.52 15.22 14.21
C LYS A 122 20.68 15.36 15.48
N LEU A 123 20.28 14.26 16.12
CA LEU A 123 19.55 14.32 17.39
C LEU A 123 20.39 14.98 18.49
N ALA A 124 21.67 14.62 18.60
CA ALA A 124 22.58 15.19 19.58
C ALA A 124 22.82 16.69 19.34
N ASP A 125 23.07 17.10 18.10
CA ASP A 125 23.33 18.50 17.70
C ASP A 125 22.15 19.41 18.02
N LYS A 126 20.92 18.91 17.82
CA LYS A 126 19.70 19.67 18.13
C LYS A 126 19.50 19.90 19.63
N LYS A 127 20.15 19.10 20.49
CA LYS A 127 19.97 19.13 21.96
C LYS A 127 18.49 19.16 22.35
N LEU A 128 17.68 18.42 21.60
CA LEU A 128 16.22 18.45 21.70
C LEU A 128 15.72 17.73 22.96
N PHE A 129 16.40 16.64 23.31
CA PHE A 129 16.11 15.80 24.45
C PHE A 129 17.29 15.83 25.42
N ALA A 130 17.00 15.90 26.72
CA ALA A 130 18.01 15.69 27.75
C ALA A 130 18.14 14.18 28.03
N PRO A 131 19.35 13.67 28.35
CA PRO A 131 19.50 12.28 28.76
C PRO A 131 18.55 11.91 29.91
N PRO A 132 17.93 10.72 29.88
CA PRO A 132 18.10 9.62 28.93
C PRO A 132 17.15 9.64 27.71
N LEU A 133 16.33 10.69 27.54
CA LEU A 133 15.31 10.74 26.48
C LEU A 133 15.91 10.81 25.07
N ASP A 134 17.12 11.33 24.92
CA ASP A 134 17.87 11.37 23.67
C ASP A 134 18.15 9.96 23.12
N ASN A 135 18.67 9.07 23.96
CA ASN A 135 18.95 7.68 23.61
C ASN A 135 17.66 6.90 23.33
N ALA A 136 16.59 7.16 24.10
CA ALA A 136 15.30 6.53 23.88
C ALA A 136 14.64 7.00 22.56
N ALA A 137 14.74 8.29 22.23
CA ALA A 137 14.24 8.83 20.96
C ALA A 137 15.00 8.25 19.76
N TYR A 138 16.33 8.13 19.87
CA TYR A 138 17.15 7.47 18.85
C TYR A 138 16.79 5.99 18.68
N THR A 139 16.62 5.27 19.80
CA THR A 139 16.20 3.86 19.79
C THR A 139 14.83 3.69 19.14
N LEU A 140 13.88 4.58 19.44
CA LEU A 140 12.57 4.59 18.80
C LEU A 140 12.66 4.80 17.28
N ILE A 141 13.52 5.71 16.81
CA ILE A 141 13.73 5.94 15.37
C ILE A 141 14.33 4.70 14.69
N LEU A 142 15.29 4.04 15.34
CA LEU A 142 15.86 2.78 14.84
C LEU A 142 14.83 1.65 14.81
N ASP A 143 14.06 1.50 15.89
CA ASP A 143 12.97 0.51 15.98
C ASP A 143 11.94 0.76 14.88
N PHE A 144 11.55 2.02 14.67
CA PHE A 144 10.68 2.41 13.57
C PHE A 144 11.25 2.03 12.21
N TYR A 145 12.53 2.32 11.96
CA TYR A 145 13.20 1.97 10.71
C TYR A 145 13.21 0.44 10.47
N TYR A 146 13.50 -0.36 11.49
CA TYR A 146 13.63 -1.81 11.35
C TYR A 146 12.29 -2.54 11.30
N ASN A 147 11.34 -2.14 12.14
CA ASN A 147 10.15 -2.94 12.43
C ASN A 147 8.85 -2.34 11.88
N TYR A 148 8.83 -1.03 11.60
CA TYR A 148 7.61 -0.32 11.18
C TYR A 148 7.65 0.18 9.74
N ARG A 149 8.79 0.06 9.06
CA ARG A 149 8.99 0.45 7.66
C ARG A 149 8.50 -0.59 6.64
N VAL A 150 7.93 -1.69 7.11
CA VAL A 150 7.24 -2.66 6.26
C VAL A 150 5.92 -2.05 5.82
N GLU A 151 5.94 -1.33 4.70
CA GLU A 151 4.70 -1.01 3.99
C GLU A 151 3.99 -2.29 3.60
N SER A 152 2.72 -2.41 4.00
CA SER A 152 1.73 -3.40 3.56
C SER A 152 2.35 -4.68 3.00
N LEU A 153 2.68 -5.64 3.87
CA LEU A 153 2.92 -7.01 3.43
C LEU A 153 1.69 -7.43 2.61
N GLN A 154 1.82 -7.42 1.28
CA GLN A 154 0.77 -7.87 0.39
C GLN A 154 1.06 -9.30 0.03
N VAL A 155 0.34 -10.21 0.68
CA VAL A 155 0.43 -11.60 0.30
C VAL A 155 -0.31 -11.77 -1.03
N LYS A 156 0.44 -12.16 -2.06
CA LYS A 156 -0.05 -12.46 -3.41
C LYS A 156 -0.09 -13.97 -3.60
N THR A 157 -1.11 -14.45 -4.30
CA THR A 157 -1.28 -15.87 -4.61
C THR A 157 -1.41 -16.07 -6.13
N LYS A 158 -0.97 -17.23 -6.60
CA LYS A 158 -1.17 -17.69 -7.98
C LYS A 158 -1.79 -19.07 -7.93
N ILE A 159 -2.92 -19.26 -8.62
CA ILE A 159 -3.66 -20.51 -8.63
C ILE A 159 -3.52 -21.16 -10.00
N TRP A 160 -3.27 -22.46 -10.01
CA TRP A 160 -3.36 -23.30 -11.20
C TRP A 160 -3.94 -24.67 -10.83
N ILE A 161 -4.52 -25.33 -11.82
CA ILE A 161 -5.12 -26.65 -11.72
C ILE A 161 -4.27 -27.61 -12.53
N GLU A 162 -3.93 -28.73 -11.93
CA GLU A 162 -3.15 -29.80 -12.57
C GLU A 162 -3.97 -31.05 -12.78
N VAL A 163 -3.62 -31.78 -13.83
CA VAL A 163 -4.05 -33.16 -14.09
C VAL A 163 -2.79 -33.94 -14.41
N ASN A 164 -2.58 -35.08 -13.75
CA ASN A 164 -1.39 -35.92 -13.92
C ASN A 164 -0.07 -35.14 -13.81
N ASN A 165 0.05 -34.27 -12.79
CA ASN A 165 1.22 -33.40 -12.54
C ASN A 165 1.57 -32.43 -13.67
N GLN A 166 0.59 -32.09 -14.53
CA GLN A 166 0.75 -31.09 -15.59
C GLN A 166 -0.25 -29.96 -15.42
N ALA A 167 0.23 -28.71 -15.45
CA ALA A 167 -0.63 -27.53 -15.34
C ALA A 167 -1.60 -27.40 -16.52
N VAL A 168 -2.88 -27.60 -16.25
CA VAL A 168 -3.93 -27.58 -17.27
C VAL A 168 -4.61 -26.23 -17.35
N PHE A 169 -4.95 -25.64 -16.21
CA PHE A 169 -5.74 -24.41 -16.13
C PHE A 169 -5.16 -23.43 -15.11
N GLY A 170 -5.39 -22.14 -15.30
CA GLY A 170 -4.86 -21.07 -14.45
C GLY A 170 -5.29 -19.71 -14.97
N HIS A 171 -4.87 -18.63 -14.31
CA HIS A 171 -5.38 -17.27 -14.57
C HIS A 171 -5.38 -16.87 -16.06
N GLY A 172 -4.29 -17.12 -16.80
CA GLY A 172 -4.22 -16.75 -18.22
C GLY A 172 -5.26 -17.47 -19.10
N LYS A 173 -5.50 -18.76 -18.84
CA LYS A 173 -6.52 -19.55 -19.56
C LYS A 173 -7.93 -19.19 -19.10
N TYR A 174 -8.11 -18.88 -17.82
CA TYR A 174 -9.35 -18.35 -17.27
C TYR A 174 -9.77 -17.06 -17.98
N VAL A 175 -8.87 -16.08 -18.09
CA VAL A 175 -9.15 -14.79 -18.76
C VAL A 175 -9.50 -15.00 -20.24
N LEU A 176 -8.78 -15.90 -20.93
CA LEU A 176 -9.09 -16.26 -22.31
C LEU A 176 -10.51 -16.84 -22.44
N LEU A 177 -10.85 -17.85 -21.66
CA LEU A 177 -12.18 -18.47 -21.72
C LEU A 177 -13.29 -17.48 -21.35
N GLN A 178 -13.07 -16.62 -20.36
CA GLN A 178 -14.02 -15.57 -19.99
C GLN A 178 -14.28 -14.62 -21.16
N LYS A 179 -13.23 -14.22 -21.90
CA LYS A 179 -13.38 -13.36 -23.09
C LYS A 179 -14.03 -14.08 -24.27
N ILE A 180 -13.79 -15.38 -24.43
CA ILE A 180 -14.50 -16.18 -25.42
C ILE A 180 -16.00 -16.23 -25.09
N GLU A 181 -16.35 -16.41 -23.82
CA GLU A 181 -17.75 -16.45 -23.39
C GLU A 181 -18.46 -15.11 -23.59
N GLU A 182 -17.77 -13.99 -23.32
CA GLU A 182 -18.27 -12.63 -23.54
C GLU A 182 -18.45 -12.31 -25.03
N LEU A 183 -17.45 -12.62 -25.86
CA LEU A 183 -17.38 -12.18 -27.25
C LEU A 183 -17.90 -13.22 -28.25
N LYS A 184 -18.18 -14.44 -27.77
CA LYS A 184 -18.55 -15.63 -28.55
C LYS A 184 -17.61 -15.91 -29.73
N SER A 185 -16.33 -15.57 -29.56
CA SER A 185 -15.31 -15.67 -30.62
C SER A 185 -13.90 -15.76 -30.04
N LEU A 186 -13.18 -16.83 -30.40
CA LEU A 186 -11.77 -16.99 -30.02
C LEU A 186 -10.87 -15.93 -30.65
N ASN A 187 -11.15 -15.51 -31.88
CA ASN A 187 -10.35 -14.50 -32.57
C ASN A 187 -10.48 -13.13 -31.88
N LYS A 188 -11.71 -12.69 -31.59
CA LYS A 188 -11.93 -11.43 -30.87
C LYS A 188 -11.32 -11.48 -29.46
N ALA A 189 -11.47 -12.59 -28.75
CA ALA A 189 -10.86 -12.78 -27.43
C ALA A 189 -9.33 -12.72 -27.47
N ALA A 190 -8.70 -13.37 -28.47
CA ALA A 190 -7.26 -13.30 -28.66
C ALA A 190 -6.77 -11.87 -28.93
N HIS A 191 -7.48 -11.15 -29.81
CA HIS A 191 -7.18 -9.76 -30.15
C HIS A 191 -7.30 -8.84 -28.91
N GLU A 192 -8.40 -8.94 -28.17
CA GLU A 192 -8.65 -8.15 -26.95
C GLU A 192 -7.55 -8.36 -25.90
N LEU A 193 -7.04 -9.59 -25.80
CA LEU A 193 -5.98 -9.96 -24.86
C LEU A 193 -4.57 -9.76 -25.41
N LYS A 194 -4.42 -9.09 -26.56
CA LYS A 194 -3.14 -8.83 -27.23
C LYS A 194 -2.30 -10.11 -27.43
N MET A 195 -2.98 -11.25 -27.68
CA MET A 195 -2.34 -12.52 -28.00
C MET A 195 -2.60 -12.91 -29.45
N SER A 196 -1.67 -13.65 -30.07
CA SER A 196 -1.92 -14.17 -31.41
C SER A 196 -3.02 -15.23 -31.37
N TYR A 197 -3.83 -15.30 -32.43
CA TYR A 197 -4.86 -16.34 -32.57
C TYR A 197 -4.25 -17.75 -32.43
N ARG A 198 -3.06 -17.98 -32.99
CA ARG A 198 -2.32 -19.24 -32.88
C ARG A 198 -2.01 -19.60 -31.43
N HIS A 199 -1.60 -18.62 -30.61
CA HIS A 199 -1.34 -18.83 -29.20
C HIS A 199 -2.61 -19.19 -28.42
N ALA A 200 -3.70 -18.47 -28.68
CA ALA A 200 -5.00 -18.74 -28.07
C ALA A 200 -5.51 -20.15 -28.44
N TRP A 201 -5.38 -20.55 -29.71
CA TRP A 201 -5.73 -21.89 -30.16
C TRP A 201 -4.87 -22.97 -29.51
N ALA A 202 -3.55 -22.74 -29.38
CA ALA A 202 -2.65 -23.65 -28.69
C ALA A 202 -3.02 -23.86 -27.22
N TYR A 203 -3.49 -22.80 -26.52
CA TYR A 203 -4.03 -22.93 -25.17
C TYR A 203 -5.23 -23.85 -25.11
N ILE A 204 -6.20 -23.66 -26.01
CA ILE A 204 -7.40 -24.50 -26.08
C ILE A 204 -6.99 -25.96 -26.34
N LYS A 205 -6.13 -26.21 -27.33
CA LYS A 205 -5.72 -27.57 -27.67
C LYS A 205 -4.98 -28.27 -26.54
N SER A 206 -4.02 -27.60 -25.93
CA SER A 206 -3.29 -28.15 -24.78
C SER A 206 -4.21 -28.44 -23.59
N MET A 207 -5.28 -27.66 -23.41
CA MET A 207 -6.29 -27.97 -22.39
C MET A 207 -7.11 -29.20 -22.76
N GLU A 208 -7.63 -29.28 -23.98
CA GLU A 208 -8.43 -30.42 -24.44
C GLU A 208 -7.65 -31.75 -24.34
N GLU A 209 -6.37 -31.73 -24.76
CA GLU A 209 -5.48 -32.90 -24.69
C GLU A 209 -5.27 -33.40 -23.26
N ARG A 210 -5.09 -32.49 -22.29
CA ARG A 210 -4.83 -32.85 -20.89
C ARG A 210 -6.10 -33.19 -20.10
N LEU A 211 -7.23 -32.59 -20.47
CA LEU A 211 -8.51 -32.82 -19.80
C LEU A 211 -9.27 -34.02 -20.36
N GLY A 212 -8.97 -34.41 -21.60
CA GLY A 212 -9.78 -35.40 -22.33
C GLY A 212 -11.17 -34.88 -22.71
N GLU A 213 -11.41 -33.57 -22.58
CA GLU A 213 -12.71 -32.92 -22.72
C GLU A 213 -12.64 -31.74 -23.69
N LYS A 214 -13.71 -31.53 -24.46
CA LYS A 214 -13.78 -30.39 -25.38
C LYS A 214 -14.02 -29.09 -24.63
N ILE A 215 -13.28 -28.04 -25.02
CA ILE A 215 -13.41 -26.72 -24.40
C ILE A 215 -14.33 -25.81 -25.22
N LEU A 216 -14.28 -25.94 -26.55
CA LEU A 216 -15.13 -25.18 -27.46
C LEU A 216 -16.12 -26.10 -28.20
N GLU A 217 -17.34 -25.61 -28.40
CA GLU A 217 -18.30 -26.27 -29.27
C GLU A 217 -17.84 -26.23 -30.73
N THR A 218 -17.95 -27.34 -31.45
CA THR A 218 -17.75 -27.39 -32.90
C THR A 218 -19.02 -26.92 -33.60
N THR A 219 -19.02 -25.70 -34.15
CA THR A 219 -20.05 -25.29 -35.11
C THR A 219 -19.70 -25.88 -36.48
N LEU A 220 -20.56 -26.76 -37.00
CA LEU A 220 -20.45 -27.27 -38.36
C LEU A 220 -20.55 -26.10 -39.34
N SER A 221 -19.52 -25.96 -40.18
CA SER A 221 -19.46 -24.99 -41.27
C SER A 221 -20.71 -25.10 -42.15
N GLY A 222 -21.55 -24.07 -42.16
CA GLY A 222 -22.71 -24.00 -43.07
C GLY A 222 -23.94 -23.28 -42.52
N SER A 223 -24.03 -23.02 -41.21
CA SER A 223 -25.16 -22.28 -40.62
C SER A 223 -24.68 -20.94 -40.06
N LYS A 224 -25.50 -19.88 -40.17
CA LYS A 224 -25.23 -18.47 -39.83
C LYS A 224 -24.75 -18.18 -38.38
N LYS A 225 -24.44 -19.20 -37.56
CA LYS A 225 -23.84 -19.08 -36.22
C LYS A 225 -22.33 -19.37 -36.29
N SER A 226 -21.56 -18.48 -36.92
CA SER A 226 -20.10 -18.54 -36.86
C SER A 226 -19.62 -17.98 -35.50
N GLY A 227 -19.11 -18.84 -34.63
CA GLY A 227 -18.66 -18.42 -33.30
C GLY A 227 -17.90 -19.51 -32.55
N SER A 228 -17.21 -19.10 -31.48
CA SER A 228 -16.56 -20.01 -30.54
C SER A 228 -17.30 -19.92 -29.22
N ASN A 229 -18.11 -20.92 -28.91
CA ASN A 229 -18.83 -21.02 -27.63
C ASN A 229 -18.09 -21.99 -26.71
N LEU A 230 -18.10 -21.72 -25.40
CA LEU A 230 -17.63 -22.69 -24.41
C LEU A 230 -18.60 -23.88 -24.34
N THR A 231 -18.05 -25.08 -24.15
CA THR A 231 -18.85 -26.25 -23.79
C THR A 231 -19.38 -26.13 -22.37
N GLU A 232 -20.38 -26.94 -22.01
CA GLU A 232 -20.86 -27.03 -20.62
C GLU A 232 -19.74 -27.39 -19.64
N PHE A 233 -18.84 -28.29 -20.03
CA PHE A 233 -17.66 -28.66 -19.25
C PHE A 233 -16.74 -27.46 -19.01
N ALA A 234 -16.42 -26.69 -20.06
CA ALA A 234 -15.59 -25.50 -19.95
C ALA A 234 -16.24 -24.42 -19.06
N GLN A 235 -17.56 -24.26 -19.15
CA GLN A 235 -18.30 -23.33 -18.29
C GLN A 235 -18.24 -23.73 -16.81
N LYS A 236 -18.39 -25.03 -16.51
CA LYS A 236 -18.23 -25.56 -15.14
C LYS A 236 -16.80 -25.34 -14.61
N LEU A 237 -15.78 -25.58 -15.44
CA LEU A 237 -14.38 -25.33 -15.09
C LEU A 237 -14.12 -23.85 -14.78
N LEU A 238 -14.64 -22.94 -15.63
CA LEU A 238 -14.52 -21.50 -15.47
C LEU A 238 -15.15 -21.04 -14.14
N ASN A 239 -16.37 -21.49 -13.86
CA ASN A 239 -17.11 -21.14 -12.65
C ASN A 239 -16.41 -21.67 -11.38
N ARG A 240 -15.87 -22.90 -11.43
CA ARG A 240 -15.13 -23.49 -10.30
C ARG A 240 -13.84 -22.74 -10.01
N TYR A 241 -13.08 -22.36 -11.05
CA TYR A 241 -11.88 -21.54 -10.88
C TYR A 241 -12.22 -20.18 -10.25
N LYS A 242 -13.24 -19.49 -10.77
CA LYS A 242 -13.71 -18.20 -10.23
C LYS A 242 -14.06 -18.30 -8.74
N ALA A 243 -14.82 -19.31 -8.34
CA ALA A 243 -15.22 -19.49 -6.94
C ALA A 243 -14.02 -19.73 -6.00
N ILE A 244 -12.98 -20.44 -6.47
CA ILE A 244 -11.75 -20.65 -5.69
C ILE A 244 -10.97 -19.34 -5.56
N ASP A 245 -10.80 -18.61 -6.67
CA ASP A 245 -10.11 -17.33 -6.72
C ASP A 245 -10.76 -16.29 -5.79
N GLU A 246 -12.09 -16.18 -5.82
CA GLU A 246 -12.85 -15.28 -4.94
C GLU A 246 -12.68 -15.63 -3.45
N LYS A 247 -12.76 -16.92 -3.09
CA LYS A 247 -12.56 -17.37 -1.70
C LYS A 247 -11.15 -17.07 -1.20
N LEU A 248 -10.14 -17.37 -2.00
CA LEU A 248 -8.74 -17.10 -1.62
C LEU A 248 -8.50 -15.60 -1.53
N ASN A 249 -8.99 -14.80 -2.48
CA ASN A 249 -8.88 -13.33 -2.42
C ASN A 249 -9.54 -12.76 -1.15
N ALA A 250 -10.65 -13.33 -0.68
CA ALA A 250 -11.26 -12.92 0.59
C ALA A 250 -10.36 -13.23 1.79
N VAL A 251 -9.76 -14.43 1.84
CA VAL A 251 -8.79 -14.80 2.88
C VAL A 251 -7.57 -13.89 2.85
N MET A 252 -7.00 -13.64 1.67
CA MET A 252 -5.86 -12.75 1.52
C MET A 252 -6.18 -11.32 1.95
N LYS A 253 -7.38 -10.83 1.62
CA LYS A 253 -7.83 -9.49 2.03
C LYS A 253 -8.02 -9.39 3.55
N ALA A 254 -8.42 -10.47 4.22
CA ALA A 254 -8.46 -10.52 5.68
C ALA A 254 -7.05 -10.51 6.27
N ALA A 255 -6.14 -11.34 5.74
CA ALA A 255 -4.75 -11.43 6.19
C ALA A 255 -3.93 -10.15 5.94
N ASN A 256 -4.22 -9.40 4.87
CA ASN A 256 -3.55 -8.13 4.57
C ASN A 256 -4.15 -6.94 5.36
N ARG A 257 -5.21 -7.16 6.17
CA ARG A 257 -5.84 -6.15 7.05
C ARG A 257 -5.45 -6.31 8.52
N SER A 258 -4.93 -7.47 8.91
CA SER A 258 -4.39 -7.80 10.23
C SER A 258 -2.91 -7.43 10.33
#